data_AF-A0A084QRJ3-F1
#
_entry.id   AF-A0A084QRJ3-F1
#
_cell.length_a   1.000
_cell.length_b   1.000
_cell.length_c   1.000
_cell.angle_alpha   90.00
_cell.angle_beta   90.00
_cell.angle_gamma   90.00
#
_symmetry.space_group_name_H-M   'P 1'
#
loop_
_entity.id
_entity.type
_entity.pdbx_description
1 polymer ?
#
loop_
_entity_poly.entity_id
_entity_poly.type
_entity_poly.pdbx_seq_one_letter_code
_entity_poly.pdbx_strand_id
1 'polypeptide(L)'
;MALRSAAATALAAAALLLAQGVAAQDECSNSLEVSYPAPVAADGWSYRLVANNFTRPRGLLFDADGNLLLIDAGVGLVHLTLRDDGGSCLSVEETTTLVENENLNHGIELSEDGNTLYASTSDSVFSWSYNSGDRSISESNRTLVNNMTNADHTTRTLLLSRQQPGLLLVSRGSHSNEDPEAGNIDSGHSQIRAFNIGALAEDDDPIDFLDGDVIGWGLRNSVGVAEDPTHGGIWSVENSVDEMTRRGEDIHHDNPGEELNYHGRLNGSDNQGGNYGYPYCYAIWGTEDFPDLGDLETGDQFPMDETRTLTDESCNTDYIAPRLSFQAHTAPLDIKFTEDGSEAFVSFHGSWNRDEPVGYRVSRIEFGDDGQPSANHGSRDAAIDVLTNPDLANCPDDCFRPAGLAWDSEGRLWMTSDSTGEIFVLVREENGGSGNGNEDEDDDGDSAGANLAPSTAMGVTFAAVIVGFLMV
;
A
#
# COMPACT_ATOMS: atom_id res chain seq x y z
N MET A 1 39.03 -80.10 24.40
CA MET A 1 40.11 -80.47 23.47
C MET A 1 39.75 -79.89 22.11
N ALA A 2 40.58 -78.96 21.59
CA ALA A 2 40.64 -78.35 20.25
C ALA A 2 39.33 -77.79 19.60
N LEU A 3 39.05 -76.47 19.50
CA LEU A 3 39.65 -75.35 18.71
C LEU A 3 39.52 -75.48 17.17
N ARG A 4 38.73 -74.56 16.55
CA ARG A 4 39.07 -73.58 15.47
C ARG A 4 37.85 -73.24 14.58
N SER A 5 37.29 -72.03 14.69
CA SER A 5 37.41 -70.85 13.78
C SER A 5 36.45 -70.92 12.57
N ALA A 6 35.71 -69.91 12.12
CA ALA A 6 35.80 -68.44 12.18
C ALA A 6 34.37 -67.86 11.92
N ALA A 7 33.92 -66.86 12.69
CA ALA A 7 33.81 -65.44 12.31
C ALA A 7 32.97 -65.12 11.05
N ALA A 8 31.75 -64.60 11.24
CA ALA A 8 31.12 -63.54 10.44
C ALA A 8 29.85 -63.02 11.17
N THR A 9 30.00 -61.83 11.78
CA THR A 9 29.08 -60.66 11.71
C THR A 9 27.56 -60.96 11.71
N ALA A 10 26.84 -60.92 12.83
CA ALA A 10 26.40 -59.76 13.64
C ALA A 10 25.34 -58.85 12.96
N LEU A 11 24.23 -58.68 13.69
CA LEU A 11 23.14 -57.69 13.59
C LEU A 11 21.98 -57.97 12.61
N ALA A 12 21.01 -58.74 13.11
CA ALA A 12 19.60 -58.54 12.78
C ALA A 12 18.78 -58.74 14.05
N ALA A 13 18.38 -57.63 14.70
CA ALA A 13 17.18 -57.50 15.54
C ALA A 13 17.29 -56.28 16.47
N ALA A 14 17.09 -55.07 15.94
CA ALA A 14 16.65 -53.91 16.70
C ALA A 14 16.31 -52.75 15.76
N ALA A 15 15.14 -52.78 15.11
CA ALA A 15 14.54 -51.60 14.48
C ALA A 15 13.10 -51.90 14.05
N LEU A 16 12.20 -52.01 15.04
CA LEU A 16 10.76 -51.79 14.80
C LEU A 16 10.24 -50.86 15.89
N LEU A 17 10.69 -49.62 15.83
CA LEU A 17 9.98 -48.45 16.33
C LEU A 17 9.90 -47.54 15.11
N LEU A 18 8.88 -47.76 14.28
CA LEU A 18 8.46 -46.77 13.29
C LEU A 18 8.07 -45.53 14.08
N ALA A 19 8.91 -44.51 14.02
CA ALA A 19 8.57 -43.18 14.48
C ALA A 19 7.35 -42.72 13.68
N GLN A 20 6.17 -42.81 14.28
CA GLN A 20 5.05 -41.94 13.91
C GLN A 20 5.36 -40.56 14.50
N GLY A 21 6.31 -39.88 13.88
CA GLY A 21 6.36 -38.42 13.94
C GLY A 21 5.46 -37.92 12.84
N VAL A 22 4.14 -38.04 13.03
CA VAL A 22 3.25 -37.09 12.37
C VAL A 22 3.64 -35.77 13.03
N ALA A 23 4.33 -34.90 12.29
CA ALA A 23 4.44 -33.52 12.70
C ALA A 23 3.00 -33.08 12.98
N ALA A 24 2.68 -32.77 14.23
CA ALA A 24 1.49 -32.01 14.51
C ALA A 24 1.66 -30.75 13.65
N GLN A 25 0.91 -30.66 12.55
CA GLN A 25 0.53 -29.34 12.06
C GLN A 25 -0.27 -28.81 13.23
N ASP A 26 0.35 -27.94 14.03
CA ASP A 26 -0.38 -27.19 15.04
C ASP A 26 -1.50 -26.48 14.26
N GLU A 27 -2.72 -27.01 14.40
CA GLU A 27 -3.89 -26.41 13.77
C GLU A 27 -3.97 -24.97 14.28
N CYS A 28 -3.99 -24.02 13.34
CA CYS A 28 -4.11 -22.63 13.70
C CYS A 28 -5.32 -22.45 14.63
N SER A 29 -5.14 -21.80 15.78
CA SER A 29 -6.24 -21.66 16.76
C SER A 29 -7.42 -20.86 16.23
N ASN A 30 -7.18 -20.07 15.19
CA ASN A 30 -8.20 -19.33 14.47
C ASN A 30 -8.78 -20.17 13.31
N SER A 31 -10.09 -20.42 13.38
CA SER A 31 -10.88 -21.14 12.39
C SER A 31 -11.90 -20.24 11.66
N LEU A 32 -11.71 -18.92 11.69
CA LEU A 32 -12.56 -17.99 10.96
C LEU A 32 -12.45 -18.21 9.45
N GLU A 33 -13.61 -18.16 8.79
CA GLU A 33 -13.76 -18.24 7.34
C GLU A 33 -14.67 -17.11 6.87
N VAL A 34 -14.45 -16.65 5.64
CA VAL A 34 -15.32 -15.67 5.00
C VAL A 34 -16.66 -16.29 4.63
N SER A 35 -17.73 -15.49 4.59
CA SER A 35 -19.08 -15.96 4.24
C SER A 35 -19.41 -15.90 2.75
N TYR A 36 -18.46 -15.47 1.92
CA TYR A 36 -18.57 -15.27 0.47
C TYR A 36 -17.47 -16.07 -0.25
N PRO A 37 -17.43 -16.14 -1.59
CA PRO A 37 -16.38 -16.85 -2.31
C PRO A 37 -14.99 -16.42 -1.85
N ALA A 38 -14.17 -17.39 -1.41
CA ALA A 38 -12.89 -17.11 -0.78
C ALA A 38 -11.96 -16.28 -1.69
N PRO A 39 -11.29 -15.25 -1.15
CA PRO A 39 -10.26 -14.50 -1.88
C PRO A 39 -9.18 -15.40 -2.49
N VAL A 40 -8.59 -14.94 -3.59
CA VAL A 40 -7.49 -15.59 -4.28
C VAL A 40 -6.22 -14.80 -4.01
N ALA A 41 -5.26 -15.41 -3.31
CA ALA A 41 -3.93 -14.85 -3.18
C ALA A 41 -3.09 -15.15 -4.43
N ALA A 42 -2.23 -14.20 -4.79
CA ALA A 42 -1.23 -14.39 -5.83
C ALA A 42 -0.18 -15.44 -5.44
N ASP A 43 0.54 -15.96 -6.42
CA ASP A 43 1.66 -16.88 -6.18
C ASP A 43 2.67 -16.26 -5.21
N GLY A 44 3.10 -17.05 -4.22
CA GLY A 44 4.02 -16.59 -3.17
C GLY A 44 3.35 -15.79 -2.04
N TRP A 45 2.01 -15.76 -1.99
CA TRP A 45 1.25 -15.15 -0.90
C TRP A 45 0.25 -16.12 -0.27
N SER A 46 0.03 -15.95 1.03
CA SER A 46 -1.11 -16.53 1.74
C SER A 46 -1.82 -15.45 2.55
N TYR A 47 -3.03 -15.76 3.00
CA TYR A 47 -3.81 -14.86 3.84
C TYR A 47 -4.65 -15.64 4.86
N ARG A 48 -5.16 -14.93 5.86
CA ARG A 48 -6.16 -15.44 6.81
C ARG A 48 -7.08 -14.32 7.28
N LEU A 49 -8.36 -14.65 7.48
CA LEU A 49 -9.30 -13.80 8.21
C LEU A 49 -8.98 -13.87 9.71
N VAL A 50 -8.63 -12.74 10.32
CA VAL A 50 -8.20 -12.68 11.74
C VAL A 50 -9.34 -12.27 12.66
N ALA A 51 -10.19 -11.35 12.21
CA ALA A 51 -11.29 -10.82 13.01
C ALA A 51 -12.47 -10.40 12.12
N ASN A 52 -13.68 -10.42 12.68
CA ASN A 52 -14.91 -10.02 12.00
C ASN A 52 -15.92 -9.40 12.99
N ASN A 53 -17.12 -9.07 12.52
CA ASN A 53 -18.21 -8.41 13.27
C ASN A 53 -17.92 -6.96 13.68
N PHE A 54 -17.06 -6.26 12.95
CA PHE A 54 -16.94 -4.80 13.05
C PHE A 54 -18.09 -4.12 12.29
N THR A 55 -18.41 -2.88 12.64
CA THR A 55 -19.46 -2.12 11.96
C THR A 55 -19.02 -1.73 10.55
N ARG A 56 -17.92 -0.98 10.47
CA ARG A 56 -17.26 -0.48 9.26
C ARG A 56 -15.78 -0.18 9.57
N PRO A 57 -14.90 -1.20 9.66
CA PRO A 57 -13.48 -1.02 9.99
C PRO A 57 -12.76 -0.27 8.87
N ARG A 58 -12.06 0.83 9.19
CA ARG A 58 -11.41 1.75 8.24
C ARG A 58 -9.89 1.75 8.43
N GLY A 59 -9.29 2.88 8.78
CA GLY A 59 -7.85 2.97 9.04
C GLY A 59 -7.47 2.07 10.21
N LEU A 60 -6.29 1.44 10.11
CA LEU A 60 -5.70 0.59 11.14
C LEU A 60 -4.18 0.84 11.23
N LEU A 61 -3.60 0.59 12.39
CA LEU A 61 -2.16 0.61 12.64
C LEU A 61 -1.81 -0.26 13.85
N PHE A 62 -0.52 -0.51 14.06
CA PHE A 62 -0.01 -1.24 15.22
C PHE A 62 0.55 -0.29 16.28
N ASP A 63 0.33 -0.62 17.55
CA ASP A 63 1.05 -0.01 18.65
C ASP A 63 2.42 -0.69 18.89
N ALA A 64 3.21 -0.15 19.82
CA ALA A 64 4.55 -0.65 20.13
C ALA A 64 4.56 -2.04 20.79
N ASP A 65 3.42 -2.52 21.30
CA ASP A 65 3.27 -3.84 21.93
C ASP A 65 2.69 -4.88 20.94
N GLY A 66 2.52 -4.52 19.65
CA GLY A 66 2.01 -5.40 18.61
C GLY A 66 0.49 -5.57 18.62
N ASN A 67 -0.25 -4.72 19.34
CA ASN A 67 -1.71 -4.71 19.29
C ASN A 67 -2.19 -3.90 18.09
N LEU A 68 -3.38 -4.26 17.60
CA LEU A 68 -3.99 -3.54 16.48
C LEU A 68 -4.93 -2.45 16.98
N LEU A 69 -4.77 -1.25 16.44
CA LEU A 69 -5.66 -0.11 16.63
C LEU A 69 -6.39 0.16 15.33
N LEU A 70 -7.70 0.42 15.39
CA LEU A 70 -8.49 0.75 14.20
C LEU A 70 -9.60 1.76 14.49
N ILE A 71 -10.07 2.41 13.43
CA ILE A 71 -11.35 3.14 13.43
C ILE A 71 -12.44 2.19 12.95
N ASP A 72 -13.38 1.86 13.82
CA ASP A 72 -14.64 1.23 13.44
C ASP A 72 -15.68 2.33 13.23
N ALA A 73 -15.87 2.75 11.98
CA ALA A 73 -16.65 3.95 11.67
C ALA A 73 -18.12 3.79 12.08
N GLY A 74 -18.64 4.78 12.81
CA GLY A 74 -19.94 4.68 13.48
C GLY A 74 -19.90 4.08 14.89
N VAL A 75 -18.72 3.68 15.37
CA VAL A 75 -18.47 3.24 16.76
C VAL A 75 -17.39 4.11 17.40
N GLY A 76 -16.18 4.14 16.84
CA GLY A 76 -15.06 4.93 17.33
C GLY A 76 -13.71 4.23 17.19
N LEU A 77 -12.79 4.50 18.12
CA LEU A 77 -11.43 3.94 18.12
C LEU A 77 -11.40 2.65 18.94
N VAL A 78 -10.99 1.55 18.30
CA VAL A 78 -10.98 0.20 18.86
C VAL A 78 -9.55 -0.34 18.92
N HIS A 79 -9.26 -1.08 19.98
CA HIS A 79 -8.01 -1.79 20.24
C HIS A 79 -8.26 -3.30 20.27
N LEU A 80 -7.38 -4.07 19.64
CA LEU A 80 -7.38 -5.53 19.63
C LEU A 80 -6.06 -6.06 20.19
N THR A 81 -6.14 -6.83 21.27
CA THR A 81 -5.02 -7.67 21.69
C THR A 81 -4.99 -8.91 20.82
N LEU A 82 -3.84 -9.18 20.21
CA LEU A 82 -3.65 -10.30 19.30
C LEU A 82 -2.84 -11.41 19.99
N ARG A 83 -3.23 -12.66 19.72
CA ARG A 83 -2.38 -13.82 19.91
C ARG A 83 -1.76 -14.18 18.58
N ASP A 84 -0.44 -14.18 18.55
CA ASP A 84 0.36 -14.58 17.40
C ASP A 84 0.89 -16.01 17.59
N ASP A 85 0.39 -16.95 16.79
CA ASP A 85 0.87 -18.33 16.75
C ASP A 85 1.80 -18.57 15.53
N GLY A 86 2.25 -17.50 14.86
CA GLY A 86 3.22 -17.52 13.76
C GLY A 86 2.59 -17.52 12.37
N GLY A 87 3.34 -16.98 11.40
CA GLY A 87 2.89 -16.86 10.01
C GLY A 87 1.58 -16.08 9.90
N SER A 88 0.60 -16.62 9.18
CA SER A 88 -0.76 -16.07 9.09
C SER A 88 -1.69 -16.50 10.23
N CYS A 89 -1.20 -17.26 11.22
CA CYS A 89 -2.03 -17.74 12.32
C CYS A 89 -2.10 -16.74 13.47
N LEU A 90 -3.08 -15.84 13.39
CA LEU A 90 -3.40 -14.90 14.46
C LEU A 90 -4.86 -15.02 14.90
N SER A 91 -5.11 -14.69 16.17
CA SER A 91 -6.46 -14.57 16.73
C SER A 91 -6.58 -13.36 17.64
N VAL A 92 -7.80 -12.84 17.80
CA VAL A 92 -8.08 -11.76 18.75
C VAL A 92 -8.35 -12.37 20.14
N GLU A 93 -7.58 -11.95 21.14
CA GLU A 93 -7.80 -12.34 22.54
C GLU A 93 -8.80 -11.42 23.23
N GLU A 94 -8.72 -10.12 22.95
CA GLU A 94 -9.54 -9.09 23.58
C GLU A 94 -9.78 -7.93 22.62
N THR A 95 -11.00 -7.38 22.68
CA THR A 95 -11.42 -6.18 21.95
C THR A 95 -11.86 -5.13 22.94
N THR A 96 -11.30 -3.93 22.86
CA THR A 96 -11.62 -2.79 23.73
C THR A 96 -11.92 -1.55 22.90
N THR A 97 -13.06 -0.91 23.13
CA THR A 97 -13.33 0.43 22.58
C THR A 97 -12.62 1.46 23.45
N LEU A 98 -11.56 2.08 22.91
CA LEU A 98 -10.80 3.12 23.61
C LEU A 98 -11.51 4.46 23.58
N VAL A 99 -12.17 4.78 22.47
CA VAL A 99 -12.94 6.02 22.29
C VAL A 99 -14.29 5.69 21.68
N GLU A 100 -15.37 5.95 22.41
CA GLU A 100 -16.74 5.91 21.88
C GLU A 100 -17.08 7.25 21.23
N ASN A 101 -16.98 7.34 19.91
CA ASN A 101 -17.32 8.52 19.14
C ASN A 101 -17.70 8.12 17.71
N GLU A 102 -19.01 8.06 17.45
CA GLU A 102 -19.57 7.64 16.16
C GLU A 102 -19.19 8.57 14.98
N ASN A 103 -18.67 9.77 15.27
CA ASN A 103 -18.22 10.71 14.23
C ASN A 103 -16.81 10.39 13.71
N LEU A 104 -16.01 9.58 14.42
CA LEU A 104 -14.73 9.09 13.89
C LEU A 104 -15.02 8.14 12.72
N ASN A 105 -14.46 8.44 11.56
CA ASN A 105 -14.93 7.80 10.32
C ASN A 105 -13.86 7.22 9.41
N HIS A 106 -12.56 7.53 9.61
CA HIS A 106 -11.51 6.97 8.76
C HIS A 106 -10.08 7.11 9.32
N GLY A 107 -9.60 8.35 9.49
CA GLY A 107 -8.20 8.62 9.76
C GLY A 107 -7.76 8.23 11.17
N ILE A 108 -6.60 7.59 11.26
CA ILE A 108 -5.92 7.21 12.50
C ILE A 108 -4.42 7.30 12.29
N GLU A 109 -3.69 7.72 13.31
CA GLU A 109 -2.22 7.76 13.29
C GLU A 109 -1.68 7.68 14.73
N LEU A 110 -0.42 7.24 14.87
CA LEU A 110 0.27 7.09 16.16
C LEU A 110 1.64 7.78 16.10
N SER A 111 1.92 8.59 17.13
CA SER A 111 3.23 9.23 17.28
C SER A 111 4.36 8.20 17.29
N GLU A 112 5.55 8.60 16.82
CA GLU A 112 6.73 7.73 16.75
C GLU A 112 7.13 7.12 18.10
N ASP A 113 6.91 7.84 19.20
CA ASP A 113 7.16 7.35 20.55
C ASP A 113 6.03 6.47 21.11
N GLY A 114 4.96 6.26 20.34
CA GLY A 114 3.81 5.42 20.72
C GLY A 114 2.89 6.03 21.76
N ASN A 115 3.09 7.29 22.17
CA ASN A 115 2.39 7.86 23.33
C ASN A 115 1.23 8.81 22.98
N THR A 116 1.00 9.11 21.70
CA THR A 116 -0.08 9.99 21.26
C THR A 116 -0.84 9.36 20.10
N LEU A 117 -2.13 9.10 20.31
CA LEU A 117 -3.03 8.65 19.26
C LEU A 117 -3.75 9.83 18.63
N TYR A 118 -3.90 9.77 17.32
CA TYR A 118 -4.62 10.75 16.51
C TYR A 118 -5.77 10.07 15.78
N ALA A 119 -6.91 10.74 15.70
CA ALA A 119 -8.03 10.29 14.88
C ALA A 119 -8.87 11.48 14.42
N SER A 120 -9.61 11.30 13.32
CA SER A 120 -10.37 12.38 12.70
C SER A 120 -11.85 12.07 12.53
N THR A 121 -12.65 13.14 12.59
CA THR A 121 -14.02 13.19 12.07
C THR A 121 -14.01 13.86 10.70
N SER A 122 -15.19 14.13 10.12
CA SER A 122 -15.30 14.98 8.94
C SER A 122 -14.85 16.43 9.16
N ASP A 123 -14.81 16.88 10.42
CA ASP A 123 -14.57 18.29 10.75
C ASP A 123 -13.19 18.55 11.37
N SER A 124 -12.72 17.63 12.21
CA SER A 124 -11.65 17.91 13.14
C SER A 124 -10.69 16.74 13.27
N VAL A 125 -9.41 17.05 13.52
CA VAL A 125 -8.40 16.11 13.98
C VAL A 125 -8.24 16.24 15.48
N PHE A 126 -8.26 15.10 16.16
CA PHE A 126 -8.08 15.01 17.60
C PHE A 126 -6.79 14.27 17.95
N SER A 127 -6.30 14.51 19.16
CA SER A 127 -5.25 13.73 19.79
C SER A 127 -5.60 13.35 21.23
N TRP A 128 -5.01 12.25 21.67
CA TRP A 128 -5.09 11.76 23.05
C TRP A 128 -3.73 11.23 23.49
N SER A 129 -3.43 11.35 24.78
CA SER A 129 -2.32 10.58 25.35
C SER A 129 -2.71 9.10 25.37
N TYR A 130 -1.78 8.23 24.98
CA TYR A 130 -1.98 6.80 24.84
C TYR A 130 -0.86 6.04 25.54
N ASN A 131 -1.20 4.90 26.14
CA ASN A 131 -0.25 3.97 26.73
C ASN A 131 -0.65 2.56 26.30
N SER A 132 0.19 1.93 25.47
CA SER A 132 -0.02 0.58 24.94
C SER A 132 0.01 -0.48 26.04
N GLY A 133 0.94 -0.38 26.99
CA GLY A 133 1.13 -1.36 28.07
C GLY A 133 -0.07 -1.46 29.03
N ASP A 134 -0.70 -0.33 29.34
CA ASP A 134 -1.92 -0.26 30.16
C ASP A 134 -3.21 -0.29 29.31
N ARG A 135 -3.10 -0.28 27.97
CA ARG A 135 -4.21 -0.22 27.01
C ARG A 135 -5.19 0.93 27.31
N SER A 136 -4.63 2.09 27.62
CA SER A 136 -5.40 3.23 28.12
C SER A 136 -5.12 4.50 27.34
N ILE A 137 -6.13 5.38 27.34
CA ILE A 137 -6.12 6.66 26.64
C ILE A 137 -6.62 7.76 27.60
N SER A 138 -6.24 9.02 27.38
CA SER A 138 -6.71 10.14 28.21
C SER A 138 -8.22 10.33 28.13
N GLU A 139 -8.85 10.74 29.25
CA GLU A 139 -10.31 10.95 29.32
C GLU A 139 -10.82 12.03 28.36
N SER A 140 -10.01 13.07 28.12
CA SER A 140 -10.31 14.15 27.18
C SER A 140 -9.36 14.10 26.00
N ASN A 141 -9.86 14.54 24.85
CA ASN A 141 -9.06 14.79 23.66
C ASN A 141 -8.64 16.25 23.56
N ARG A 142 -7.66 16.51 22.69
CA ARG A 142 -7.31 17.84 22.21
C ARG A 142 -7.62 17.94 20.72
N THR A 143 -8.33 18.99 20.30
CA THR A 143 -8.49 19.32 18.88
C THR A 143 -7.22 19.99 18.36
N LEU A 144 -6.68 19.48 17.26
CA LEU A 144 -5.45 19.98 16.64
C LEU A 144 -5.71 20.79 15.38
N VAL A 145 -6.61 20.29 14.53
CA VAL A 145 -7.01 20.91 13.26
C VAL A 145 -8.54 20.88 13.18
N ASN A 146 -9.17 21.94 12.68
CA ASN A 146 -10.63 22.02 12.54
C ASN A 146 -11.07 22.70 11.23
N ASN A 147 -12.37 22.97 11.11
CA ASN A 147 -12.99 23.64 9.96
C ASN A 147 -12.85 22.87 8.63
N MET A 148 -12.92 21.53 8.72
CA MET A 148 -12.82 20.65 7.55
C MET A 148 -14.16 20.14 7.03
N THR A 149 -15.29 20.46 7.68
CA THR A 149 -16.60 19.92 7.29
C THR A 149 -16.98 20.26 5.83
N ASN A 150 -17.42 19.24 5.09
CA ASN A 150 -18.18 19.38 3.84
C ASN A 150 -19.12 18.17 3.68
N ALA A 151 -20.04 18.26 2.71
CA ALA A 151 -20.87 17.13 2.30
C ALA A 151 -20.07 16.14 1.43
N ASP A 152 -20.66 14.99 1.10
CA ASP A 152 -20.11 13.97 0.20
C ASP A 152 -18.81 13.31 0.73
N HIS A 153 -17.62 13.79 0.35
CA HIS A 153 -16.34 13.22 0.78
C HIS A 153 -15.97 13.67 2.19
N THR A 154 -16.35 12.85 3.18
CA THR A 154 -16.27 13.19 4.61
C THR A 154 -15.09 12.56 5.36
N THR A 155 -14.27 11.72 4.71
CA THR A 155 -13.07 11.16 5.34
C THR A 155 -11.95 12.19 5.45
N ARG A 156 -11.20 12.18 6.55
CA ARG A 156 -9.97 12.98 6.71
C ARG A 156 -8.80 12.06 7.02
N THR A 157 -7.98 11.74 6.03
CA THR A 157 -6.85 10.83 6.22
C THR A 157 -5.74 11.53 6.99
N LEU A 158 -5.06 10.80 7.87
CA LEU A 158 -3.95 11.29 8.67
C LEU A 158 -2.67 10.56 8.26
N LEU A 159 -1.56 11.29 8.16
CA LEU A 159 -0.22 10.72 8.00
C LEU A 159 0.77 11.54 8.82
N LEU A 160 1.43 10.93 9.81
CA LEU A 160 2.56 11.56 10.47
C LEU A 160 3.84 11.28 9.69
N SER A 161 4.56 12.34 9.34
CA SER A 161 5.86 12.19 8.68
C SER A 161 6.88 11.56 9.64
N ARG A 162 7.58 10.53 9.14
CA ARG A 162 8.73 9.91 9.82
C ARG A 162 10.03 10.63 9.44
N GLN A 163 10.07 11.22 8.25
CA GLN A 163 11.23 11.98 7.76
C GLN A 163 11.27 13.43 8.28
N GLN A 164 10.14 14.00 8.69
CA GLN A 164 9.99 15.30 9.33
C GLN A 164 9.08 15.19 10.57
N PRO A 165 9.60 14.67 11.71
CA PRO A 165 8.79 14.45 12.91
C PRO A 165 8.07 15.71 13.39
N GLY A 166 6.80 15.55 13.75
CA GLY A 166 5.93 16.64 14.18
C GLY A 166 5.13 17.30 13.06
N LEU A 167 5.36 16.94 11.80
CA LEU A 167 4.45 17.28 10.70
C LEU A 167 3.36 16.21 10.54
N LEU A 168 2.11 16.65 10.62
CA LEU A 168 0.92 15.86 10.35
C LEU A 168 0.30 16.29 9.02
N LEU A 169 0.11 15.35 8.10
CA LEU A 169 -0.62 15.58 6.86
C LEU A 169 -2.09 15.20 7.04
N VAL A 170 -2.97 16.00 6.45
CA VAL A 170 -4.42 15.77 6.42
C VAL A 170 -4.94 15.88 4.99
N SER A 171 -5.60 14.83 4.51
CA SER A 171 -6.33 14.85 3.24
C SER A 171 -7.80 15.23 3.43
N ARG A 172 -8.35 16.05 2.54
CA ARG A 172 -9.76 16.46 2.51
C ARG A 172 -10.28 16.46 1.08
N GLY A 173 -11.33 15.67 0.82
CA GLY A 173 -11.98 15.58 -0.48
C GLY A 173 -12.97 16.72 -0.79
N SER A 174 -13.63 16.61 -1.93
CA SER A 174 -14.60 17.57 -2.47
C SER A 174 -15.98 17.50 -1.78
N HIS A 175 -16.78 18.57 -1.92
CA HIS A 175 -18.13 18.62 -1.35
C HIS A 175 -19.23 17.97 -2.24
N SER A 176 -18.88 17.55 -3.46
CA SER A 176 -19.74 16.91 -4.46
C SER A 176 -18.88 16.19 -5.50
N ASN A 177 -19.48 15.35 -6.35
CA ASN A 177 -18.80 14.71 -7.49
C ASN A 177 -17.98 15.71 -8.33
N GLU A 178 -18.62 16.82 -8.68
CA GLU A 178 -18.03 17.98 -9.34
C GLU A 178 -18.21 19.19 -8.42
N ASP A 179 -17.10 19.72 -7.92
CA ASP A 179 -17.06 20.79 -6.92
C ASP A 179 -16.32 22.00 -7.52
N PRO A 180 -17.05 23.01 -8.01
CA PRO A 180 -16.44 24.20 -8.56
C PRO A 180 -15.60 25.00 -7.55
N GLU A 181 -15.84 24.87 -6.24
CA GLU A 181 -15.07 25.55 -5.20
C GLU A 181 -13.66 24.96 -5.06
N ALA A 182 -13.46 23.69 -5.41
CA ALA A 182 -12.13 23.08 -5.49
C ALA A 182 -11.21 23.74 -6.53
N GLY A 183 -11.78 24.45 -7.52
CA GLY A 183 -11.04 25.31 -8.44
C GLY A 183 -10.43 26.56 -7.77
N ASN A 184 -10.75 26.81 -6.50
CA ASN A 184 -10.14 27.83 -5.66
C ASN A 184 -9.41 27.17 -4.47
N ILE A 185 -8.09 27.33 -4.41
CA ILE A 185 -7.24 26.79 -3.35
C ILE A 185 -7.68 27.22 -1.94
N ASP A 186 -8.25 28.42 -1.81
CA ASP A 186 -8.71 29.00 -0.54
C ASP A 186 -10.03 28.38 -0.03
N SER A 187 -10.69 27.49 -0.80
CA SER A 187 -11.88 26.75 -0.33
C SER A 187 -11.54 25.69 0.73
N GLY A 188 -10.32 25.16 0.68
CA GLY A 188 -9.92 24.03 1.52
C GLY A 188 -10.42 22.67 1.00
N HIS A 189 -11.15 22.62 -0.12
CA HIS A 189 -11.64 21.37 -0.69
C HIS A 189 -10.58 20.70 -1.58
N SER A 190 -10.67 19.38 -1.70
CA SER A 190 -9.88 18.58 -2.66
C SER A 190 -8.38 18.83 -2.59
N GLN A 191 -7.82 18.73 -1.37
CA GLN A 191 -6.43 19.07 -1.10
C GLN A 191 -5.86 18.31 0.10
N ILE A 192 -4.53 18.23 0.11
CA ILE A 192 -3.73 17.70 1.22
C ILE A 192 -2.95 18.85 1.82
N ARG A 193 -2.98 18.98 3.14
CA ARG A 193 -2.21 20.00 3.89
C ARG A 193 -1.37 19.39 4.99
N ALA A 194 -0.24 20.02 5.30
CA ALA A 194 0.64 19.66 6.41
C ALA A 194 0.57 20.67 7.55
N PHE A 195 0.61 20.18 8.78
CA PHE A 195 0.47 20.94 10.02
C PHE A 195 1.63 20.61 10.95
N ASN A 196 2.35 21.63 11.43
CA ASN A 196 3.40 21.45 12.43
C ASN A 196 2.80 21.33 13.83
N ILE A 197 2.31 20.14 14.16
CA ILE A 197 1.70 19.86 15.46
C ILE A 197 2.74 19.76 16.59
N GLY A 198 4.02 19.49 16.27
CA GLY A 198 5.10 19.49 17.26
C GLY A 198 5.43 20.88 17.83
N ALA A 199 5.03 21.94 17.13
CA ALA A 199 5.18 23.32 17.58
C ALA A 199 4.00 23.82 18.44
N LEU A 200 2.90 23.08 18.53
CA LEU A 200 1.71 23.48 19.28
C LEU A 200 1.94 23.35 20.80
N ALA A 201 1.82 24.45 21.53
CA ALA A 201 1.77 24.43 22.99
C ALA A 201 0.43 23.84 23.47
N GLU A 202 0.38 23.33 24.70
CA GLU A 202 -0.81 22.63 25.26
C GLU A 202 -2.11 23.46 25.19
N ASP A 203 -2.00 24.77 25.40
CA ASP A 203 -3.13 25.71 25.44
C ASP A 203 -3.40 26.42 24.10
N ASP A 204 -2.67 26.09 23.03
CA ASP A 204 -2.90 26.71 21.72
C ASP A 204 -4.25 26.28 21.14
N ASP A 205 -4.96 27.26 20.56
CA ASP A 205 -6.19 27.02 19.79
C ASP A 205 -5.92 26.06 18.61
N PRO A 206 -6.94 25.31 18.14
CA PRO A 206 -6.78 24.45 16.96
C PRO A 206 -6.36 25.26 15.74
N ILE A 207 -5.51 24.66 14.90
CA ILE A 207 -5.10 25.24 13.62
C ILE A 207 -6.30 25.14 12.66
N ASP A 208 -6.67 26.25 12.01
CA ASP A 208 -7.65 26.20 10.93
C ASP A 208 -7.07 25.36 9.78
N PHE A 209 -7.88 24.51 9.13
CA PHE A 209 -7.39 23.72 8.01
C PHE A 209 -6.67 24.56 6.94
N LEU A 210 -7.15 25.77 6.64
CA LEU A 210 -6.55 26.66 5.65
C LEU A 210 -5.21 27.26 6.08
N ASP A 211 -4.84 27.17 7.35
CA ASP A 211 -3.56 27.65 7.88
C ASP A 211 -2.43 26.60 7.74
N GLY A 212 -2.73 25.36 7.32
CA GLY A 212 -1.73 24.33 7.02
C GLY A 212 -1.01 24.57 5.69
N ASP A 213 0.21 24.07 5.53
CA ASP A 213 0.96 24.19 4.27
C ASP A 213 0.35 23.29 3.19
N VAL A 214 0.10 23.83 1.99
CA VAL A 214 -0.48 23.06 0.88
C VAL A 214 0.54 22.08 0.32
N ILE A 215 0.25 20.79 0.44
CA ILE A 215 1.04 19.71 -0.16
C ILE A 215 0.61 19.48 -1.61
N GLY A 216 -0.69 19.51 -1.86
CA GLY A 216 -1.29 19.44 -3.20
C GLY A 216 -2.77 19.81 -3.16
N TRP A 217 -3.31 20.33 -4.26
CA TRP A 217 -4.73 20.65 -4.41
C TRP A 217 -5.23 20.27 -5.81
N GLY A 218 -6.53 20.35 -6.04
CA GLY A 218 -7.12 19.74 -7.24
C GLY A 218 -7.03 18.21 -7.20
N LEU A 219 -7.23 17.64 -6.01
CA LEU A 219 -7.21 16.21 -5.69
C LEU A 219 -8.60 15.82 -5.19
N ARG A 220 -9.51 15.37 -6.07
CA ARG A 220 -10.96 15.22 -5.80
C ARG A 220 -11.24 14.58 -4.45
N ASN A 221 -10.66 13.42 -4.19
CA ASN A 221 -10.71 12.69 -2.94
C ASN A 221 -9.54 11.70 -2.84
N SER A 222 -8.32 12.24 -2.69
CA SER A 222 -7.09 11.47 -2.46
C SER A 222 -7.05 10.88 -1.04
N VAL A 223 -7.77 9.76 -0.82
CA VAL A 223 -7.93 9.16 0.51
C VAL A 223 -6.62 8.52 0.99
N GLY A 224 -5.95 7.71 0.18
CA GLY A 224 -4.70 7.09 0.60
C GLY A 224 -3.54 8.09 0.48
N VAL A 225 -2.75 8.24 1.55
CA VAL A 225 -1.56 9.10 1.58
C VAL A 225 -0.42 8.35 2.29
N ALA A 226 0.77 8.34 1.71
CA ALA A 226 1.95 7.70 2.29
C ALA A 226 3.23 8.52 2.08
N GLU A 227 4.22 8.26 2.94
CA GLU A 227 5.59 8.73 2.80
C GLU A 227 6.48 7.54 2.44
N ASP A 228 7.25 7.65 1.34
CA ASP A 228 8.31 6.70 0.99
C ASP A 228 9.39 6.75 2.09
N PRO A 229 9.65 5.63 2.80
CA PRO A 229 10.58 5.61 3.93
C PRO A 229 12.04 5.87 3.53
N THR A 230 12.42 5.56 2.28
CA THR A 230 13.80 5.66 1.83
C THR A 230 14.13 7.07 1.35
N HIS A 231 13.21 7.72 0.63
CA HIS A 231 13.48 9.02 0.01
C HIS A 231 12.67 10.19 0.61
N GLY A 232 11.66 9.90 1.44
CA GLY A 232 10.75 10.89 2.02
C GLY A 232 9.79 11.53 1.02
N GLY A 233 9.53 10.84 -0.10
CA GLY A 233 8.56 11.26 -1.10
C GLY A 233 7.13 11.10 -0.60
N ILE A 234 6.28 12.11 -0.74
CA ILE A 234 4.86 12.03 -0.39
C ILE A 234 4.06 11.59 -1.61
N TRP A 235 3.22 10.58 -1.40
CA TRP A 235 2.39 9.95 -2.43
C TRP A 235 0.94 9.95 -2.00
N SER A 236 0.02 10.13 -2.95
CA SER A 236 -1.41 9.89 -2.70
C SER A 236 -2.05 9.08 -3.82
N VAL A 237 -3.14 8.39 -3.48
CA VAL A 237 -3.98 7.68 -4.44
C VAL A 237 -5.37 8.32 -4.51
N GLU A 238 -5.84 8.58 -5.73
CA GLU A 238 -7.01 9.42 -6.03
C GLU A 238 -8.26 8.60 -6.35
N ASN A 239 -9.43 9.12 -5.96
CA ASN A 239 -10.74 8.63 -6.42
C ASN A 239 -11.32 9.69 -7.36
N SER A 240 -11.18 9.48 -8.67
CA SER A 240 -11.49 10.46 -9.71
C SER A 240 -13.01 10.60 -9.95
N VAL A 241 -13.40 11.45 -10.90
CA VAL A 241 -14.81 11.86 -11.07
C VAL A 241 -15.71 10.76 -11.65
N ASP A 242 -16.96 10.77 -11.22
CA ASP A 242 -18.02 9.89 -11.69
C ASP A 242 -18.72 10.47 -12.94
N GLU A 243 -19.30 9.60 -13.77
CA GLU A 243 -20.17 9.97 -14.91
C GLU A 243 -19.48 10.86 -15.97
N MET A 244 -18.19 10.61 -16.21
CA MET A 244 -17.39 11.41 -17.13
C MET A 244 -17.89 11.40 -18.58
N THR A 245 -17.90 12.58 -19.19
CA THR A 245 -18.17 12.78 -20.61
C THR A 245 -17.01 13.48 -21.33
N ARG A 246 -16.85 13.16 -22.62
CA ARG A 246 -15.89 13.81 -23.51
C ARG A 246 -16.53 14.06 -24.87
N ARG A 247 -16.52 15.31 -25.33
CA ARG A 247 -17.22 15.80 -26.52
C ARG A 247 -18.71 15.43 -26.59
N GLY A 248 -19.36 15.33 -25.44
CA GLY A 248 -20.76 14.92 -25.29
C GLY A 248 -20.99 13.42 -25.41
N GLU A 249 -19.94 12.62 -25.49
CA GLU A 249 -19.99 11.16 -25.44
C GLU A 249 -19.67 10.70 -24.02
N ASP A 250 -20.39 9.70 -23.55
CA ASP A 250 -20.13 9.06 -22.27
C ASP A 250 -18.90 8.15 -22.38
N ILE A 251 -17.90 8.42 -21.54
CA ILE A 251 -16.66 7.64 -21.48
C ILE A 251 -16.45 7.02 -20.10
N HIS A 252 -17.44 7.10 -19.20
CA HIS A 252 -17.25 6.82 -17.77
C HIS A 252 -16.78 5.38 -17.53
N HIS A 253 -17.20 4.40 -18.34
CA HIS A 253 -16.88 2.99 -18.12
C HIS A 253 -15.39 2.69 -17.90
N ASP A 254 -14.50 3.38 -18.64
CA ASP A 254 -13.06 3.18 -18.55
C ASP A 254 -12.28 4.50 -18.40
N ASN A 255 -12.96 5.60 -18.06
CA ASN A 255 -12.33 6.90 -17.79
C ASN A 255 -13.13 7.73 -16.76
N PRO A 256 -12.48 8.70 -16.10
CA PRO A 256 -11.03 8.87 -16.03
C PRO A 256 -10.38 7.74 -15.22
N GLY A 257 -9.07 7.63 -15.34
CA GLY A 257 -8.32 6.74 -14.48
C GLY A 257 -8.31 7.21 -13.03
N GLU A 258 -8.18 6.25 -12.11
CA GLU A 258 -7.68 6.57 -10.77
C GLU A 258 -6.19 6.91 -10.87
N GLU A 259 -5.62 7.52 -9.84
CA GLU A 259 -4.28 8.13 -9.97
C GLU A 259 -3.37 7.80 -8.79
N LEU A 260 -2.07 7.74 -9.06
CA LEU A 260 -1.00 7.83 -8.08
C LEU A 260 -0.26 9.17 -8.29
N ASN A 261 -0.39 10.08 -7.33
CA ASN A 261 0.12 11.45 -7.40
C ASN A 261 1.36 11.62 -6.50
N TYR A 262 2.39 12.31 -7.01
CA TYR A 262 3.66 12.57 -6.29
C TYR A 262 3.78 14.03 -5.87
N HIS A 263 3.84 14.27 -4.56
CA HIS A 263 3.82 15.61 -3.95
C HIS A 263 5.19 16.09 -3.47
N GLY A 264 6.28 15.61 -4.07
CA GLY A 264 7.61 15.99 -3.65
C GLY A 264 7.96 15.49 -2.24
N ARG A 265 8.78 16.24 -1.51
CA ARG A 265 9.26 15.89 -0.16
C ARG A 265 9.00 17.05 0.80
N LEU A 266 8.62 16.75 2.04
CA LEU A 266 8.27 17.75 3.05
C LEU A 266 9.40 18.73 3.44
N ASN A 267 10.65 18.36 3.18
CA ASN A 267 11.82 19.22 3.43
C ASN A 267 12.36 19.94 2.18
N GLY A 268 11.67 19.80 1.04
CA GLY A 268 12.04 20.42 -0.23
C GLY A 268 10.97 21.40 -0.71
N SER A 269 11.32 22.26 -1.67
CA SER A 269 10.36 23.12 -2.37
C SER A 269 9.92 22.58 -3.72
N ASP A 270 10.56 21.51 -4.19
CA ASP A 270 10.32 20.96 -5.52
C ASP A 270 9.09 20.05 -5.49
N ASN A 271 8.15 20.27 -6.42
CA ASN A 271 6.92 19.48 -6.61
C ASN A 271 5.92 19.49 -5.44
N GLN A 272 5.90 20.56 -4.63
CA GLN A 272 4.90 20.77 -3.58
C GLN A 272 3.94 21.92 -3.90
N GLY A 273 2.69 21.77 -3.48
CA GLY A 273 1.66 22.81 -3.57
C GLY A 273 1.01 22.97 -4.95
N GLY A 274 1.29 22.05 -5.88
CA GLY A 274 0.75 22.09 -7.25
C GLY A 274 -0.72 21.69 -7.34
N ASN A 275 -1.35 22.04 -8.47
CA ASN A 275 -2.71 21.65 -8.81
C ASN A 275 -2.69 20.38 -9.67
N TYR A 276 -3.36 19.32 -9.24
CA TYR A 276 -3.42 18.02 -9.90
C TYR A 276 -4.59 17.86 -10.87
N GLY A 277 -5.35 18.91 -11.13
CA GLY A 277 -6.31 18.95 -12.24
C GLY A 277 -7.75 19.19 -11.82
N TYR A 278 -8.23 18.51 -10.78
CA TYR A 278 -9.64 18.61 -10.36
C TYR A 278 -10.01 20.07 -9.98
N PRO A 279 -11.20 20.58 -10.33
CA PRO A 279 -12.32 19.91 -10.99
C PRO A 279 -12.33 20.07 -12.52
N TYR A 280 -11.17 20.30 -13.13
CA TYR A 280 -11.11 20.74 -14.53
C TYR A 280 -10.39 19.76 -15.45
N CYS A 281 -9.33 19.13 -14.99
CA CYS A 281 -8.51 18.20 -15.76
C CYS A 281 -8.50 16.82 -15.08
N TYR A 282 -8.53 15.76 -15.88
CA TYR A 282 -8.61 14.37 -15.42
C TYR A 282 -7.69 13.46 -16.23
N ALA A 283 -7.15 12.42 -15.60
CA ALA A 283 -6.25 11.49 -16.29
C ALA A 283 -6.97 10.47 -17.19
N ILE A 284 -6.41 10.20 -18.37
CA ILE A 284 -6.88 9.15 -19.28
C ILE A 284 -6.46 7.78 -18.75
N TRP A 285 -7.38 6.82 -18.71
CA TRP A 285 -7.05 5.40 -18.57
C TRP A 285 -7.29 4.64 -19.87
N GLY A 286 -8.53 4.60 -20.35
CA GLY A 286 -8.92 3.94 -21.58
C GLY A 286 -8.74 4.84 -22.81
N THR A 287 -7.94 4.40 -23.77
CA THR A 287 -7.71 5.11 -25.05
C THR A 287 -8.54 4.58 -26.21
N GLU A 288 -9.18 3.42 -26.05
CA GLU A 288 -10.07 2.86 -27.07
C GLU A 288 -11.35 3.70 -27.16
N ASP A 289 -11.70 4.09 -28.39
CA ASP A 289 -12.85 4.94 -28.71
C ASP A 289 -12.90 6.30 -27.98
N PHE A 290 -11.77 6.76 -27.42
CA PHE A 290 -11.69 8.05 -26.73
C PHE A 290 -11.89 9.22 -27.72
N PRO A 291 -12.91 10.09 -27.53
CA PRO A 291 -13.20 11.15 -28.48
C PRO A 291 -12.12 12.24 -28.49
N ASP A 292 -11.62 12.55 -29.69
CA ASP A 292 -10.60 13.58 -29.91
C ASP A 292 -9.29 13.27 -29.16
N LEU A 293 -8.88 11.99 -29.11
CA LEU A 293 -7.68 11.54 -28.40
C LEU A 293 -6.39 12.24 -28.86
N GLY A 294 -6.25 12.48 -30.16
CA GLY A 294 -5.03 13.10 -30.71
C GLY A 294 -3.78 12.27 -30.41
N ASP A 295 -2.79 12.91 -29.78
CA ASP A 295 -1.53 12.30 -29.34
C ASP A 295 -1.53 11.98 -27.84
N LEU A 296 -2.68 12.10 -27.15
CA LEU A 296 -2.78 11.80 -25.72
C LEU A 296 -2.69 10.29 -25.48
N GLU A 297 -2.05 9.93 -24.37
CA GLU A 297 -1.84 8.56 -23.93
C GLU A 297 -2.47 8.34 -22.54
N THR A 298 -2.50 7.08 -22.07
CA THR A 298 -2.85 6.80 -20.67
C THR A 298 -1.96 7.63 -19.73
N GLY A 299 -2.56 8.19 -18.69
CA GLY A 299 -1.91 9.07 -17.72
C GLY A 299 -1.95 10.55 -18.09
N ASP A 300 -2.01 10.90 -19.38
CA ASP A 300 -2.14 12.31 -19.78
C ASP A 300 -3.48 12.87 -19.31
N GLN A 301 -3.53 14.18 -19.08
CA GLN A 301 -4.74 14.84 -18.59
C GLN A 301 -5.57 15.48 -19.71
N PHE A 302 -6.89 15.46 -19.57
CA PHE A 302 -7.83 16.11 -20.48
C PHE A 302 -8.85 16.96 -19.71
N PRO A 303 -9.34 18.07 -20.31
CA PRO A 303 -10.31 18.95 -19.70
C PRO A 303 -11.71 18.34 -19.73
N MET A 304 -12.49 18.68 -18.70
CA MET A 304 -13.92 18.47 -18.65
C MET A 304 -14.64 19.21 -19.79
N ASP A 305 -15.68 18.61 -20.35
CA ASP A 305 -16.45 19.20 -21.47
C ASP A 305 -17.05 20.58 -21.18
N GLU A 306 -17.43 20.85 -19.93
CA GLU A 306 -18.02 22.14 -19.55
C GLU A 306 -16.99 23.29 -19.53
N THR A 307 -15.70 22.96 -19.47
CA THR A 307 -14.60 23.93 -19.38
C THR A 307 -14.20 24.45 -20.77
N ARG A 308 -15.08 25.24 -21.40
CA ARG A 308 -14.91 25.70 -22.80
C ARG A 308 -13.64 26.52 -23.09
N THR A 309 -12.89 26.91 -22.06
CA THR A 309 -11.64 27.68 -22.16
C THR A 309 -10.39 26.83 -21.98
N LEU A 310 -10.49 25.64 -21.38
CA LEU A 310 -9.35 24.75 -21.20
C LEU A 310 -9.19 23.85 -22.41
N THR A 311 -7.93 23.55 -22.73
CA THR A 311 -7.55 22.64 -23.81
C THR A 311 -6.78 21.46 -23.23
N ASP A 312 -6.66 20.39 -24.00
CA ASP A 312 -5.81 19.25 -23.64
C ASP A 312 -4.37 19.72 -23.38
N GLU A 313 -3.86 20.66 -24.19
CA GLU A 313 -2.54 21.28 -23.97
C GLU A 313 -2.47 21.97 -22.60
N SER A 314 -3.44 22.81 -22.24
CA SER A 314 -3.45 23.48 -20.93
C SER A 314 -3.48 22.50 -19.76
N CYS A 315 -4.26 21.41 -19.85
CA CYS A 315 -4.26 20.38 -18.82
C CYS A 315 -2.88 19.71 -18.64
N ASN A 316 -2.11 19.53 -19.72
CA ASN A 316 -0.80 18.90 -19.65
C ASN A 316 0.37 19.88 -19.40
N THR A 317 0.14 21.20 -19.44
CA THR A 317 1.19 22.21 -19.17
C THR A 317 1.01 22.97 -17.86
N ASP A 318 -0.24 23.21 -17.46
CA ASP A 318 -0.56 24.10 -16.34
C ASP A 318 -0.92 23.34 -15.05
N TYR A 319 -1.15 22.03 -15.16
CA TYR A 319 -1.48 21.11 -14.08
C TYR A 319 -0.45 19.99 -13.96
N ILE A 320 -0.47 19.28 -12.84
CA ILE A 320 0.42 18.15 -12.57
C ILE A 320 -0.30 16.86 -12.93
N ALA A 321 0.16 16.19 -13.98
CA ALA A 321 -0.28 14.85 -14.34
C ALA A 321 0.14 13.82 -13.27
N PRO A 322 -0.62 12.73 -13.12
CA PRO A 322 -0.28 11.69 -12.17
C PRO A 322 0.99 10.95 -12.57
N ARG A 323 1.66 10.31 -11.62
CA ARG A 323 2.85 9.52 -11.93
C ARG A 323 2.50 8.17 -12.58
N LEU A 324 1.36 7.62 -12.19
CA LEU A 324 0.72 6.45 -12.77
C LEU A 324 -0.79 6.64 -12.72
N SER A 325 -1.49 6.01 -13.66
CA SER A 325 -2.95 5.88 -13.62
C SER A 325 -3.34 4.42 -13.37
N PHE A 326 -4.53 4.19 -12.83
CA PHE A 326 -5.12 2.86 -12.64
C PHE A 326 -6.51 2.80 -13.29
N GLN A 327 -7.02 1.58 -13.42
CA GLN A 327 -8.36 1.33 -13.94
C GLN A 327 -9.40 2.21 -13.24
N ALA A 328 -10.18 2.91 -14.06
CA ALA A 328 -11.29 3.77 -13.64
C ALA A 328 -12.19 3.04 -12.63
N HIS A 329 -12.63 3.77 -11.60
CA HIS A 329 -13.57 3.32 -10.55
C HIS A 329 -13.04 2.24 -9.62
N THR A 330 -11.74 1.91 -9.65
CA THR A 330 -11.19 0.92 -8.71
C THR A 330 -11.15 1.44 -7.26
N ALA A 331 -11.34 2.75 -7.06
CA ALA A 331 -11.53 3.41 -5.77
C ALA A 331 -10.41 3.12 -4.74
N PRO A 332 -9.16 3.58 -4.99
CA PRO A 332 -8.06 3.32 -4.08
C PRO A 332 -8.23 4.10 -2.77
N LEU A 333 -8.08 3.44 -1.61
CA LEU A 333 -8.36 4.06 -0.30
C LEU A 333 -7.17 4.17 0.64
N ASP A 334 -6.12 3.38 0.43
CA ASP A 334 -4.90 3.46 1.21
C ASP A 334 -3.68 3.08 0.37
N ILE A 335 -2.53 3.57 0.78
CA ILE A 335 -1.22 3.22 0.24
C ILE A 335 -0.23 3.01 1.40
N LYS A 336 0.57 1.95 1.34
CA LYS A 336 1.63 1.66 2.32
C LYS A 336 2.88 1.12 1.63
N PHE A 337 4.02 1.75 1.90
CA PHE A 337 5.31 1.27 1.43
C PHE A 337 5.81 0.11 2.28
N THR A 338 6.58 -0.80 1.68
CA THR A 338 7.48 -1.70 2.42
C THR A 338 8.55 -0.88 3.15
N GLU A 339 9.14 -1.44 4.21
CA GLU A 339 10.16 -0.73 5.01
C GLU A 339 11.36 -0.25 4.17
N ASP A 340 11.73 -1.01 3.14
CA ASP A 340 12.82 -0.67 2.21
C ASP A 340 12.41 0.29 1.08
N GLY A 341 11.11 0.63 0.98
CA GLY A 341 10.55 1.50 -0.06
C GLY A 341 10.54 0.89 -1.47
N SER A 342 10.85 -0.41 -1.62
CA SER A 342 10.90 -1.07 -2.93
C SER A 342 9.53 -1.36 -3.53
N GLU A 343 8.48 -1.41 -2.70
CA GLU A 343 7.11 -1.65 -3.14
C GLU A 343 6.13 -0.77 -2.37
N ALA A 344 5.05 -0.35 -3.03
CA ALA A 344 3.89 0.27 -2.40
C ALA A 344 2.64 -0.59 -2.62
N PHE A 345 1.91 -0.87 -1.55
CA PHE A 345 0.67 -1.63 -1.58
C PHE A 345 -0.52 -0.69 -1.56
N VAL A 346 -1.49 -0.92 -2.43
CA VAL A 346 -2.69 -0.10 -2.61
C VAL A 346 -3.93 -0.96 -2.42
N SER A 347 -4.88 -0.48 -1.63
CA SER A 347 -6.20 -1.08 -1.46
C SER A 347 -7.18 -0.49 -2.47
N PHE A 348 -7.67 -1.30 -3.42
CA PHE A 348 -8.69 -0.93 -4.39
C PHE A 348 -10.07 -1.38 -3.90
N HIS A 349 -10.84 -0.44 -3.35
CA HIS A 349 -12.10 -0.71 -2.64
C HIS A 349 -13.24 -1.21 -3.54
N GLY A 350 -13.15 -0.92 -4.83
CA GLY A 350 -14.03 -1.45 -5.86
C GLY A 350 -15.14 -0.49 -6.30
N SER A 351 -15.53 -0.65 -7.57
CA SER A 351 -16.41 0.26 -8.29
C SER A 351 -17.87 0.17 -7.88
N TRP A 352 -18.54 1.31 -7.89
CA TRP A 352 -20.00 1.38 -7.91
C TRP A 352 -20.53 1.98 -9.24
N ASN A 353 -19.72 2.78 -9.93
CA ASN A 353 -20.07 3.54 -11.12
C ASN A 353 -19.52 2.90 -12.42
N ARG A 354 -19.66 1.58 -12.54
CA ARG A 354 -19.28 0.81 -13.73
C ARG A 354 -20.14 -0.45 -13.80
N ASP A 355 -20.70 -0.72 -14.97
CA ASP A 355 -21.63 -1.85 -15.17
C ASP A 355 -21.01 -3.20 -14.80
N GLU A 356 -19.83 -3.53 -15.33
CA GLU A 356 -19.04 -4.67 -14.86
C GLU A 356 -18.08 -4.20 -13.75
N PRO A 357 -18.21 -4.73 -12.51
CA PRO A 357 -17.40 -4.24 -11.40
C PRO A 357 -15.89 -4.48 -11.59
N VAL A 358 -15.09 -3.55 -11.10
CA VAL A 358 -13.62 -3.59 -11.09
C VAL A 358 -13.07 -3.19 -9.72
N GLY A 359 -11.81 -3.56 -9.43
CA GLY A 359 -11.17 -3.30 -8.14
C GLY A 359 -11.33 -4.48 -7.19
N TYR A 360 -11.84 -4.25 -5.98
CA TYR A 360 -12.08 -5.30 -4.97
C TYR A 360 -10.83 -6.16 -4.71
N ARG A 361 -9.67 -5.50 -4.55
CA ARG A 361 -8.36 -6.16 -4.51
C ARG A 361 -7.30 -5.34 -3.79
N VAL A 362 -6.26 -6.02 -3.33
CA VAL A 362 -4.99 -5.39 -2.93
C VAL A 362 -3.96 -5.68 -4.00
N SER A 363 -3.23 -4.65 -4.42
CA SER A 363 -2.15 -4.77 -5.40
C SER A 363 -0.88 -4.10 -4.88
N ARG A 364 0.27 -4.51 -5.39
CA ARG A 364 1.58 -3.87 -5.17
C ARG A 364 2.05 -3.12 -6.42
N ILE A 365 2.82 -2.07 -6.22
CA ILE A 365 3.49 -1.27 -7.26
C ILE A 365 4.97 -1.30 -6.96
N GLU A 366 5.79 -1.62 -7.95
CA GLU A 366 7.25 -1.67 -7.79
C GLU A 366 7.87 -0.27 -7.91
N PHE A 367 8.74 0.06 -6.97
CA PHE A 367 9.48 1.32 -6.90
C PHE A 367 10.98 1.07 -7.11
N GLY A 368 11.64 1.98 -7.84
CA GLY A 368 13.07 1.94 -8.08
C GLY A 368 13.87 2.62 -6.96
N ASP A 369 15.19 2.47 -7.04
CA ASP A 369 16.16 3.08 -6.11
C ASP A 369 16.15 4.63 -6.12
N ASP A 370 15.39 5.27 -7.01
CA ASP A 370 15.20 6.72 -7.07
C ASP A 370 13.93 7.19 -6.34
N GLY A 371 13.17 6.26 -5.75
CA GLY A 371 11.91 6.53 -5.07
C GLY A 371 10.76 6.84 -6.03
N GLN A 372 10.84 6.36 -7.27
CA GLN A 372 9.78 6.48 -8.27
C GLN A 372 9.26 5.11 -8.70
N PRO A 373 8.00 5.00 -9.16
CA PRO A 373 7.50 3.75 -9.73
C PRO A 373 8.38 3.28 -10.90
N SER A 374 8.70 1.98 -10.92
CA SER A 374 9.48 1.37 -12.00
C SER A 374 8.72 1.39 -13.33
N ALA A 375 7.39 1.41 -13.28
CA ALA A 375 6.54 1.54 -14.44
C ALA A 375 6.57 2.96 -15.04
N ASN A 376 6.50 3.03 -16.37
CA ASN A 376 6.37 4.29 -17.09
C ASN A 376 4.97 4.89 -16.88
N HIS A 377 4.86 6.21 -17.06
CA HIS A 377 3.62 6.98 -16.90
C HIS A 377 2.38 6.35 -17.55
N GLY A 378 2.47 5.94 -18.83
CA GLY A 378 1.35 5.33 -19.56
C GLY A 378 1.17 3.82 -19.37
N SER A 379 1.79 3.20 -18.35
CA SER A 379 1.59 1.79 -18.04
C SER A 379 0.19 1.53 -17.52
N ARG A 380 -0.43 0.43 -17.99
CA ARG A 380 -1.73 -0.09 -17.51
C ARG A 380 -1.60 -1.38 -16.69
N ASP A 381 -0.37 -1.78 -16.40
CA ASP A 381 -0.01 -3.02 -15.71
C ASP A 381 0.90 -2.79 -14.48
N ALA A 382 1.06 -1.52 -14.06
CA ALA A 382 1.89 -1.14 -12.91
C ALA A 382 1.38 -1.69 -11.57
N ALA A 383 0.07 -1.90 -11.43
CA ALA A 383 -0.55 -2.49 -10.25
C ALA A 383 -0.62 -4.01 -10.39
N ILE A 384 0.18 -4.72 -9.59
CA ILE A 384 0.30 -6.18 -9.61
C ILE A 384 -0.52 -6.76 -8.47
N ASP A 385 -1.52 -7.58 -8.79
CA ASP A 385 -2.46 -8.10 -7.80
C ASP A 385 -1.80 -9.04 -6.78
N VAL A 386 -2.21 -8.89 -5.52
CA VAL A 386 -1.73 -9.67 -4.36
C VAL A 386 -2.87 -10.48 -3.75
N LEU A 387 -4.05 -9.87 -3.58
CA LEU A 387 -5.25 -10.52 -3.10
C LEU A 387 -6.46 -10.01 -3.88
N THR A 388 -7.24 -10.91 -4.48
CA THR A 388 -8.39 -10.56 -5.32
C THR A 388 -9.65 -11.34 -4.93
N ASN A 389 -10.82 -10.84 -5.31
CA ASN A 389 -12.04 -11.65 -5.32
C ASN A 389 -12.08 -12.52 -6.60
N PRO A 390 -12.56 -13.78 -6.52
CA PRO A 390 -12.49 -14.72 -7.64
C PRO A 390 -13.45 -14.40 -8.79
N ASP A 391 -14.55 -13.69 -8.53
CA ASP A 391 -15.56 -13.34 -9.53
C ASP A 391 -16.14 -11.95 -9.25
N LEU A 392 -15.71 -10.97 -10.05
CA LEU A 392 -16.12 -9.57 -9.91
C LEU A 392 -17.60 -9.33 -10.24
N ALA A 393 -18.26 -10.25 -10.96
CA ALA A 393 -19.68 -10.09 -11.31
C ALA A 393 -20.62 -10.13 -10.09
N ASN A 394 -20.15 -10.65 -8.94
CA ASN A 394 -20.91 -10.68 -7.69
C ASN A 394 -20.54 -9.54 -6.73
N CYS A 395 -19.60 -8.67 -7.10
CA CYS A 395 -19.23 -7.53 -6.30
C CYS A 395 -20.24 -6.36 -6.49
N PRO A 396 -20.53 -5.55 -5.45
CA PRO A 396 -19.92 -5.57 -4.12
C PRO A 396 -20.49 -6.62 -3.15
N ASP A 397 -21.63 -7.25 -3.45
CA ASP A 397 -22.43 -7.99 -2.46
C ASP A 397 -21.73 -9.22 -1.86
N ASP A 398 -20.99 -9.98 -2.67
CA ASP A 398 -20.28 -11.20 -2.26
C ASP A 398 -18.75 -11.03 -2.34
N CYS A 399 -18.24 -9.83 -2.02
CA CYS A 399 -16.81 -9.51 -2.12
C CYS A 399 -16.30 -8.75 -0.91
N PHE A 400 -15.04 -8.98 -0.53
CA PHE A 400 -14.36 -8.03 0.38
C PHE A 400 -14.12 -6.70 -0.34
N ARG A 401 -14.12 -5.61 0.43
CA ARG A 401 -13.85 -4.25 -0.06
C ARG A 401 -12.70 -3.63 0.74
N PRO A 402 -11.46 -3.71 0.25
CA PRO A 402 -10.29 -3.36 1.04
C PRO A 402 -10.25 -1.85 1.32
N ALA A 403 -10.03 -1.46 2.57
CA ALA A 403 -9.97 -0.07 3.01
C ALA A 403 -8.57 0.29 3.54
N GLY A 404 -8.32 0.16 4.84
CA GLY A 404 -7.02 0.48 5.44
C GLY A 404 -6.00 -0.64 5.27
N LEU A 405 -4.72 -0.28 5.21
CA LEU A 405 -3.57 -1.16 5.20
C LEU A 405 -2.58 -0.83 6.32
N ALA A 406 -1.92 -1.84 6.89
CA ALA A 406 -0.83 -1.64 7.85
C ALA A 406 0.19 -2.78 7.79
N TRP A 407 1.46 -2.48 8.08
CA TRP A 407 2.48 -3.49 8.33
C TRP A 407 2.62 -3.71 9.83
N ASP A 408 2.77 -4.97 10.23
CA ASP A 408 3.26 -5.28 11.58
C ASP A 408 4.78 -5.43 11.61
N SER A 409 5.33 -5.62 12.81
CA SER A 409 6.78 -5.77 13.03
C SER A 409 7.38 -7.05 12.41
N GLU A 410 6.55 -8.01 12.02
CA GLU A 410 6.97 -9.26 11.38
C GLU A 410 6.93 -9.15 9.84
N GLY A 411 6.61 -7.97 9.29
CA GLY A 411 6.54 -7.74 7.85
C GLY A 411 5.30 -8.37 7.20
N ARG A 412 4.23 -8.59 7.97
CA ARG A 412 2.93 -9.06 7.43
C ARG A 412 2.04 -7.87 7.11
N LEU A 413 1.32 -7.95 6.00
CA LEU A 413 0.40 -6.89 5.58
C LEU A 413 -0.99 -7.16 6.15
N TRP A 414 -1.58 -6.17 6.80
CA TRP A 414 -2.92 -6.22 7.36
C TRP A 414 -3.86 -5.35 6.56
N MET A 415 -5.11 -5.78 6.47
CA MET A 415 -6.14 -5.13 5.65
C MET A 415 -7.49 -5.15 6.35
N THR A 416 -8.18 -4.02 6.38
CA THR A 416 -9.61 -3.98 6.73
C THR A 416 -10.50 -4.12 5.50
N SER A 417 -11.66 -4.74 5.67
CA SER A 417 -12.75 -4.72 4.71
C SER A 417 -13.99 -4.14 5.37
N ASP A 418 -14.33 -2.91 5.01
CA ASP A 418 -15.31 -2.12 5.77
C ASP A 418 -16.75 -2.62 5.58
N SER A 419 -17.11 -3.01 4.36
CA SER A 419 -18.46 -3.51 4.04
C SER A 419 -18.76 -4.89 4.62
N THR A 420 -17.74 -5.72 4.84
CA THR A 420 -17.89 -7.06 5.41
C THR A 420 -17.60 -7.08 6.91
N GLY A 421 -17.06 -6.00 7.47
CA GLY A 421 -16.75 -5.91 8.90
C GLY A 421 -15.58 -6.81 9.31
N GLU A 422 -14.57 -6.97 8.44
CA GLU A 422 -13.51 -7.98 8.55
C GLU A 422 -12.09 -7.37 8.58
N ILE A 423 -11.16 -8.12 9.18
CA ILE A 423 -9.73 -7.82 9.20
C ILE A 423 -8.94 -9.05 8.75
N PHE A 424 -8.08 -8.88 7.76
CA PHE A 424 -7.22 -9.91 7.19
C PHE A 424 -5.74 -9.65 7.48
N VAL A 425 -4.97 -10.73 7.55
CA VAL A 425 -3.51 -10.70 7.45
C VAL A 425 -3.10 -11.41 6.16
N LEU A 426 -2.10 -10.85 5.47
CA LEU A 426 -1.48 -11.37 4.27
C LEU A 426 0.02 -11.56 4.54
N VAL A 427 0.55 -12.71 4.14
CA VAL A 427 1.93 -13.10 4.40
C VAL A 427 2.59 -13.48 3.08
N ARG A 428 3.79 -12.95 2.83
CA ARG A 428 4.62 -13.40 1.72
C ARG A 428 5.28 -14.70 2.12
N GLU A 429 5.04 -15.75 1.35
CA GLU A 429 5.68 -17.04 1.54
C GLU A 429 7.14 -16.92 1.08
N GLU A 430 8.10 -17.22 1.95
CA GLU A 430 9.48 -17.37 1.48
C GLU A 430 9.51 -18.50 0.45
N ASN A 431 9.98 -18.21 -0.76
CA ASN A 431 10.22 -19.23 -1.77
C ASN A 431 11.17 -20.26 -1.16
N GLY A 432 10.61 -21.40 -0.74
CA GLY A 432 11.34 -22.59 -0.30
C GLY A 432 12.12 -23.18 -1.47
N GLY A 433 13.16 -22.47 -1.91
CA GLY A 433 14.18 -22.95 -2.81
C GLY A 433 15.08 -23.97 -2.11
N SER A 434 14.48 -25.06 -1.62
CA SER A 434 15.22 -26.30 -1.39
C SER A 434 15.42 -26.96 -2.75
N GLY A 435 16.37 -26.40 -3.51
CA GLY A 435 17.01 -27.08 -4.62
C GLY A 435 17.84 -28.23 -4.08
N ASN A 436 17.20 -29.26 -3.53
CA ASN A 436 17.84 -30.53 -3.27
C ASN A 436 17.93 -31.25 -4.61
N GLY A 437 18.92 -30.85 -5.41
CA GLY A 437 19.35 -31.58 -6.59
C GLY A 437 19.84 -32.96 -6.16
N ASN A 438 18.92 -33.92 -6.15
CA ASN A 438 19.25 -35.33 -6.33
C ASN A 438 19.80 -35.46 -7.75
N GLU A 439 21.11 -35.29 -7.90
CA GLU A 439 21.83 -35.85 -9.03
C GLU A 439 21.89 -37.36 -8.79
N ASP A 440 20.89 -38.07 -9.32
CA ASP A 440 21.00 -39.51 -9.55
C ASP A 440 21.94 -39.74 -10.74
N GLU A 441 22.89 -40.64 -10.47
CA GLU A 441 23.99 -41.10 -11.30
C GLU A 441 23.52 -41.70 -12.63
N ASP A 442 24.15 -41.30 -13.74
CA ASP A 442 24.38 -42.19 -14.87
C ASP A 442 25.90 -42.40 -15.01
N ASP A 443 26.33 -43.56 -14.53
CA ASP A 443 27.67 -44.13 -14.65
C ASP A 443 27.82 -44.80 -16.02
N ASP A 444 28.83 -44.37 -16.79
CA ASP A 444 29.50 -45.23 -17.76
C ASP A 444 30.97 -44.81 -17.88
N GLY A 445 31.84 -45.71 -17.42
CA GLY A 445 33.24 -45.46 -17.12
C GLY A 445 34.20 -45.42 -18.32
N ASP A 446 35.43 -44.97 -18.07
CA ASP A 446 36.61 -45.84 -18.03
C ASP A 446 37.82 -45.08 -17.47
N SER A 447 38.66 -45.87 -16.82
CA SER A 447 39.81 -45.57 -15.98
C SER A 447 41.04 -44.97 -16.67
N ALA A 448 41.77 -44.11 -15.95
CA ALA A 448 43.16 -44.35 -15.49
C ALA A 448 44.01 -43.06 -15.34
N GLY A 449 44.60 -42.88 -14.14
CA GLY A 449 46.03 -42.57 -14.05
C GLY A 449 46.50 -41.16 -13.60
N ALA A 450 46.75 -41.06 -12.29
CA ALA A 450 47.96 -40.48 -11.68
C ALA A 450 48.28 -38.96 -11.77
N ASN A 451 48.02 -38.27 -10.66
CA ASN A 451 48.98 -37.60 -9.75
C ASN A 451 50.27 -36.91 -10.27
N LEU A 452 50.49 -35.68 -9.72
CA LEU A 452 51.74 -34.92 -9.44
C LEU A 452 52.12 -33.72 -10.36
N ALA A 453 51.84 -32.51 -9.85
CA ALA A 453 52.71 -31.34 -9.52
C ALA A 453 54.01 -31.01 -10.34
N PRO A 454 54.68 -29.83 -10.15
CA PRO A 454 54.86 -28.84 -11.22
C PRO A 454 56.34 -28.49 -11.57
N SER A 455 56.49 -27.59 -12.55
CA SER A 455 57.48 -26.47 -12.63
C SER A 455 58.55 -26.46 -13.76
N THR A 456 58.84 -25.22 -14.16
CA THR A 456 60.02 -24.65 -14.88
C THR A 456 60.10 -24.81 -16.40
N ALA A 457 60.66 -23.89 -17.20
CA ALA A 457 60.97 -22.45 -17.10
C ALA A 457 61.57 -21.99 -18.47
N MET A 458 61.56 -20.67 -18.68
CA MET A 458 62.45 -19.85 -19.55
C MET A 458 62.31 -19.90 -21.09
N GLY A 459 62.06 -18.71 -21.66
CA GLY A 459 63.10 -18.07 -22.48
C GLY A 459 62.68 -17.25 -23.71
N VAL A 460 62.73 -15.91 -23.56
CA VAL A 460 63.32 -14.86 -24.48
C VAL A 460 62.86 -14.86 -25.96
N THR A 461 62.39 -13.76 -26.60
CA THR A 461 63.15 -12.54 -26.97
C THR A 461 62.23 -11.51 -27.65
N PHE A 462 62.44 -10.22 -27.38
CA PHE A 462 61.94 -9.06 -28.13
C PHE A 462 62.92 -8.67 -29.27
N ALA A 463 62.42 -8.13 -30.38
CA ALA A 463 63.18 -7.20 -31.23
C ALA A 463 62.23 -6.22 -31.95
N ALA A 464 62.50 -4.93 -31.74
CA ALA A 464 61.88 -3.79 -32.40
C ALA A 464 62.69 -3.34 -33.63
N VAL A 465 62.03 -2.73 -34.62
CA VAL A 465 62.67 -1.84 -35.60
C VAL A 465 61.81 -0.60 -35.80
N ILE A 466 62.44 0.56 -35.61
CA ILE A 466 61.99 1.93 -35.90
C ILE A 466 62.44 2.32 -37.32
N VAL A 467 61.70 3.22 -37.98
CA VAL A 467 62.09 4.33 -38.92
C VAL A 467 60.86 4.55 -39.83
N GLY A 468 60.31 5.73 -40.11
CA GLY A 468 60.63 7.13 -39.86
C GLY A 468 60.05 8.02 -40.99
N PHE A 469 59.58 9.22 -40.63
CA PHE A 469 59.54 10.49 -41.40
C PHE A 469 58.44 10.81 -42.47
N LEU A 470 57.67 11.85 -42.11
CA LEU A 470 57.45 13.18 -42.76
C LEU A 470 56.50 13.42 -43.97
N MET A 471 55.66 14.47 -43.79
CA MET A 471 55.07 15.47 -44.73
C MET A 471 54.36 14.93 -46.00
N VAL A 472 53.10 15.30 -46.29
CA VAL A 472 52.52 16.64 -46.57
C VAL A 472 51.05 16.67 -46.19
#